data_AF-A0A376B7P3-F1
#
_entry.id   AF-A0A376B7P3-F1
#
_cell.length_a   1.000
_cell.length_b   1.000
_cell.length_c   1.000
_cell.angle_alpha   90.00
_cell.angle_beta   90.00
_cell.angle_gamma   90.00
#
_symmetry.space_group_name_H-M   'P 1'
#
loop_
_entity.id
_entity.type
_entity.pdbx_description
1 polymer ?
#
loop_
_entity_poly.entity_id
_entity_poly.type
_entity_poly.pdbx_seq_one_letter_code
_entity_poly.pdbx_strand_id
1 'polypeptide(L)'
;MTNSSSYVVPLKYAQVQPKLYRGSYPKEHNLPFLKALKLKTIVSLIPGPLSEENDPIIYKFVKDNNINCVHIPCKGAKDKKKDKKDKKVKERIKQTNDTEFSNILGNSKDGAIESNGNINKTEAEKSKKEEDNKKALKKVKRRDKSVPLTNEDIYDILQVLLIKKNYPIYIHCSNGELITSIAIACLRKMSYWSSVSIFNEFLQFSGNINVHERKFIEEFNANGFVPKDKNQEHYVEWITRREGWAGPRRLKFYSV
;
A
#
# COMPACT_ATOMS: atom_id res chain seq x y z
N MET A 1 -38.07 5.52 24.71
CA MET A 1 -37.14 4.44 24.34
C MET A 1 -35.83 5.07 23.91
N THR A 2 -34.82 5.10 24.77
CA THR A 2 -33.48 5.54 24.37
C THR A 2 -32.91 4.47 23.45
N ASN A 3 -32.86 4.76 22.15
CA ASN A 3 -32.29 3.87 21.17
C ASN A 3 -30.80 3.76 21.49
N SER A 4 -30.39 2.69 22.17
CA SER A 4 -28.99 2.41 22.49
C SER A 4 -28.28 1.98 21.21
N SER A 5 -28.03 2.92 20.32
CA SER A 5 -27.29 2.71 19.09
C SER A 5 -25.85 2.35 19.44
N SER A 6 -25.56 1.05 19.47
CA SER A 6 -24.21 0.53 19.64
C SER A 6 -23.32 1.04 18.51
N TYR A 7 -22.33 1.86 18.84
CA TYR A 7 -21.33 2.29 17.88
C TYR A 7 -20.36 1.15 17.57
N VAL A 8 -20.19 0.85 16.28
CA VAL A 8 -19.22 -0.15 15.82
C VAL A 8 -18.05 0.57 15.16
N VAL A 9 -16.87 0.48 15.77
CA VAL A 9 -15.65 1.07 15.21
C VAL A 9 -15.12 0.26 14.02
N PRO A 10 -14.41 0.87 13.06
CA PRO A 10 -13.66 0.13 12.05
C PRO A 10 -12.67 -0.86 12.69
N LEU A 11 -12.31 -1.93 11.97
CA LEU A 11 -11.29 -2.86 12.47
C LEU A 11 -9.97 -2.13 12.68
N LYS A 12 -9.19 -2.57 13.68
CA LYS A 12 -7.90 -1.96 14.03
C LYS A 12 -7.99 -0.46 14.32
N TYR A 13 -9.17 0.01 14.73
CA TYR A 13 -9.36 1.39 15.15
C TYR A 13 -8.53 1.71 16.38
N ALA A 14 -7.87 2.88 16.36
CA ALA A 14 -7.23 3.46 17.52
C ALA A 14 -7.00 4.96 17.33
N GLN A 15 -6.86 5.68 18.43
CA GLN A 15 -6.35 7.04 18.43
C GLN A 15 -4.81 7.00 18.46
N VAL A 16 -4.17 7.61 17.46
CA VAL A 16 -2.70 7.68 17.35
C VAL A 16 -2.17 8.93 18.06
N GLN A 17 -2.83 10.07 17.86
CA GLN A 17 -2.62 11.35 18.53
C GLN A 17 -3.97 12.01 18.77
N PRO A 18 -4.09 13.06 19.62
CA PRO A 18 -5.33 13.80 19.77
C PRO A 18 -5.94 14.17 18.42
N LYS A 19 -7.16 13.68 18.14
CA LYS A 19 -7.89 13.89 16.89
C LYS A 19 -7.21 13.33 15.61
N LEU A 20 -6.20 12.47 15.74
CA LEU A 20 -5.67 11.62 14.66
C LEU A 20 -5.99 10.17 14.98
N TYR A 21 -6.82 9.59 14.12
CA TYR A 21 -7.31 8.23 14.27
C TYR A 21 -6.80 7.35 13.14
N ARG A 22 -6.65 6.06 13.40
CA ARG A 22 -6.33 5.03 12.40
C ARG A 22 -7.42 3.96 12.37
N GLY A 23 -7.47 3.17 11.32
CA GLY A 23 -8.24 1.92 11.27
C GLY A 23 -8.27 1.28 9.88
N SER A 24 -9.20 0.35 9.68
CA SER A 24 -9.46 -0.30 8.38
C SER A 24 -10.30 0.57 7.46
N TYR A 25 -10.50 0.12 6.22
CA TYR A 25 -11.47 0.72 5.33
C TYR A 25 -12.85 0.72 6.02
N PRO A 26 -13.54 1.88 6.12
CA PRO A 26 -14.85 1.97 6.73
C PRO A 26 -15.90 1.12 6.02
N LYS A 27 -16.81 0.52 6.77
CA LYS A 27 -18.03 -0.12 6.27
C LYS A 27 -19.25 0.67 6.73
N GLU A 28 -20.41 0.37 6.15
CA GLU A 28 -21.68 1.03 6.46
C GLU A 28 -21.99 1.08 7.96
N HIS A 29 -21.83 -0.05 8.67
CA HIS A 29 -22.07 -0.12 10.11
C HIS A 29 -21.09 0.72 10.95
N ASN A 30 -19.97 1.19 10.37
CA ASN A 30 -19.03 2.07 11.05
C ASN A 30 -19.40 3.56 10.93
N LEU A 31 -20.26 3.91 9.98
CA LEU A 31 -20.56 5.32 9.66
C LEU A 31 -21.14 6.11 10.83
N PRO A 32 -22.05 5.56 11.68
CA PRO A 32 -22.53 6.28 12.85
C PRO A 32 -21.39 6.69 13.80
N PHE A 33 -20.41 5.80 13.98
CA PHE A 33 -19.24 6.08 14.82
C PHE A 33 -18.33 7.14 14.18
N LEU A 34 -18.02 7.01 12.89
CA LEU A 34 -17.18 7.98 12.19
C LEU A 34 -17.83 9.36 12.12
N LYS A 35 -19.17 9.43 12.02
CA LYS A 35 -19.92 10.68 12.12
C LYS A 35 -19.74 11.35 13.48
N ALA A 36 -19.74 10.58 14.57
CA ALA A 36 -19.53 11.09 15.92
C ALA A 36 -18.14 11.68 16.13
N LEU A 37 -17.12 11.21 15.38
CA LEU A 37 -15.77 11.78 15.40
C LEU A 37 -15.68 13.18 14.75
N LYS A 38 -16.70 13.60 13.98
CA LYS A 38 -16.76 14.88 13.25
C LYS A 38 -15.48 15.12 12.43
N LEU A 39 -15.10 14.10 11.65
CA LEU A 39 -13.90 14.12 10.83
C LEU A 39 -13.97 15.27 9.83
N LYS A 40 -12.84 15.95 9.62
CA LYS A 40 -12.65 16.88 8.50
C LYS A 40 -11.95 16.23 7.33
N THR A 41 -11.07 15.26 7.60
CA THR A 41 -10.24 14.63 6.58
C THR A 41 -10.20 13.12 6.77
N ILE A 42 -10.31 12.39 5.66
CA ILE A 42 -9.99 10.96 5.59
C ILE A 42 -8.78 10.78 4.65
N VAL A 43 -7.77 10.05 5.09
CA VAL A 43 -6.61 9.67 4.29
C VAL A 43 -6.73 8.20 3.91
N SER A 44 -6.98 7.94 2.63
CA SER A 44 -7.15 6.60 2.08
C SER A 44 -5.87 6.14 1.39
N LEU A 45 -5.29 5.04 1.88
CA LEU A 45 -4.05 4.43 1.40
C LEU A 45 -4.30 3.17 0.54
N ILE A 46 -5.48 3.04 -0.05
CA ILE A 46 -5.84 1.90 -0.89
C ILE A 46 -5.35 2.11 -2.35
N PRO A 47 -5.25 1.06 -3.20
CA PRO A 47 -4.71 1.21 -4.55
C PRO A 47 -5.49 2.16 -5.48
N GLY A 48 -6.83 2.19 -5.35
CA GLY A 48 -7.71 3.00 -6.21
C GLY A 48 -8.43 4.12 -5.43
N PRO A 49 -8.78 5.24 -6.09
CA PRO A 49 -9.51 6.31 -5.43
C PRO A 49 -10.94 5.88 -5.09
N LEU A 50 -11.53 6.56 -4.09
CA LEU A 50 -12.96 6.47 -3.81
C LEU A 50 -13.73 7.16 -4.93
N SER A 51 -14.68 6.44 -5.53
CA SER A 51 -15.64 6.99 -6.51
C SER A 51 -17.04 6.53 -6.15
N GLU A 52 -18.04 7.24 -6.67
CA GLU A 52 -19.46 6.90 -6.52
C GLU A 52 -19.77 5.50 -7.08
N GLU A 53 -19.08 5.10 -8.15
CA GLU A 53 -19.23 3.79 -8.78
C GLU A 53 -18.64 2.66 -7.94
N ASN A 54 -17.50 2.90 -7.30
CA ASN A 54 -16.77 1.85 -6.57
C ASN A 54 -17.38 1.60 -5.17
N ASP A 55 -17.79 2.67 -4.48
CA ASP A 55 -18.44 2.57 -3.17
C ASP A 55 -19.38 3.78 -2.93
N PRO A 56 -20.65 3.69 -3.36
CA PRO A 56 -21.61 4.79 -3.25
C PRO A 56 -21.93 5.15 -1.79
N ILE A 57 -21.86 4.18 -0.87
CA ILE A 57 -22.20 4.37 0.54
C ILE A 57 -21.15 5.26 1.20
N ILE A 58 -19.87 4.93 1.07
CA ILE A 58 -18.78 5.72 1.63
C ILE A 58 -18.65 7.07 0.91
N TYR A 59 -18.82 7.09 -0.42
CA TYR A 59 -18.79 8.32 -1.20
C TYR A 59 -19.86 9.32 -0.74
N LYS A 60 -21.11 8.85 -0.58
CA LYS A 60 -22.21 9.67 -0.05
C LYS A 60 -21.92 10.15 1.36
N PHE A 61 -21.42 9.29 2.24
CA PHE A 61 -21.04 9.68 3.59
C PHE A 61 -20.01 10.81 3.62
N VAL A 62 -18.96 10.72 2.79
CA VAL A 62 -17.92 11.75 2.69
C VAL A 62 -18.52 13.08 2.21
N LYS A 63 -19.40 13.05 1.20
CA LYS A 63 -20.11 14.22 0.67
C LYS A 63 -21.02 14.86 1.71
N ASP A 64 -21.92 14.06 2.32
CA ASP A 64 -22.93 14.54 3.27
C ASP A 64 -22.33 15.17 4.52
N ASN A 65 -21.11 14.76 4.90
CA ASN A 65 -20.41 15.28 6.09
C ASN A 65 -19.30 16.28 5.74
N ASN A 66 -19.18 16.72 4.48
CA ASN A 66 -18.15 17.66 4.00
C ASN A 66 -16.72 17.24 4.39
N ILE A 67 -16.42 15.94 4.25
CA ILE A 67 -15.11 15.38 4.57
C ILE A 67 -14.19 15.51 3.35
N ASN A 68 -12.99 16.04 3.56
CA ASN A 68 -11.93 16.03 2.56
C ASN A 68 -11.32 14.62 2.46
N CYS A 69 -11.56 13.92 1.36
CA CYS A 69 -10.97 12.60 1.12
C CYS A 69 -9.65 12.74 0.34
N VAL A 70 -8.53 12.57 1.04
CA VAL A 70 -7.19 12.57 0.43
C VAL A 70 -6.80 11.14 0.10
N HIS A 71 -6.66 10.84 -1.20
CA HIS A 71 -6.20 9.53 -1.68
C HIS A 71 -4.71 9.56 -1.97
N ILE A 72 -3.96 8.64 -1.36
CA ILE A 72 -2.54 8.42 -1.64
C ILE A 72 -2.38 6.96 -2.08
N PRO A 73 -2.15 6.69 -3.37
CA PRO A 73 -2.18 5.33 -3.90
C PRO A 73 -0.95 4.54 -3.45
N CYS A 74 -1.15 3.57 -2.55
CA CYS A 74 -0.08 2.69 -2.11
C CYS A 74 -0.14 1.36 -2.90
N LYS A 75 0.87 1.11 -3.73
CA LYS A 75 0.92 -0.07 -4.61
C LYS A 75 1.16 -1.34 -3.78
N GLY A 76 0.14 -2.18 -3.66
CA GLY A 76 0.30 -3.51 -3.09
C GLY A 76 1.18 -4.40 -3.97
N ALA A 77 1.85 -5.41 -3.38
CA ALA A 77 2.67 -6.38 -4.10
C ALA A 77 1.92 -7.17 -5.20
N LYS A 78 0.57 -7.10 -5.25
CA LYS A 78 -0.25 -7.74 -6.29
C LYS A 78 -0.24 -6.98 -7.62
N ASP A 79 -0.09 -5.66 -7.61
CA ASP A 79 -0.20 -4.82 -8.82
C ASP A 79 1.09 -4.86 -9.67
N LYS A 80 2.25 -5.07 -9.04
CA LYS A 80 3.53 -5.29 -9.75
C LYS A 80 3.51 -6.51 -10.68
N LYS A 81 2.64 -7.51 -10.42
CA LYS A 81 2.48 -8.68 -11.31
C LYS A 81 1.66 -8.36 -12.55
N LYS A 82 0.67 -7.45 -12.44
CA LYS A 82 -0.13 -7.00 -13.58
C LYS A 82 0.74 -6.13 -14.48
N ASP A 83 1.47 -5.17 -13.91
CA ASP A 83 2.41 -4.31 -14.64
C ASP A 83 3.57 -5.07 -15.30
N LYS A 84 4.15 -6.10 -14.64
CA LYS A 84 5.20 -6.95 -15.27
C LYS A 84 4.63 -7.87 -16.35
N LYS A 85 3.39 -8.35 -16.20
CA LYS A 85 2.73 -9.18 -17.22
C LYS A 85 2.39 -8.32 -18.43
N ASP A 86 1.90 -7.11 -18.22
CA ASP A 86 1.55 -6.15 -19.27
C ASP A 86 2.79 -5.60 -19.98
N LYS A 87 3.91 -5.37 -19.26
CA LYS A 87 5.21 -5.05 -19.90
C LYS A 87 5.75 -6.21 -20.74
N LYS A 88 5.67 -7.46 -20.24
CA LYS A 88 6.17 -8.64 -20.96
C LYS A 88 5.32 -9.03 -22.17
N VAL A 89 4.02 -8.75 -22.12
CA VAL A 89 3.11 -8.87 -23.28
C VAL A 89 3.40 -7.77 -24.31
N LYS A 90 3.63 -6.52 -23.87
CA LYS A 90 4.01 -5.41 -24.77
C LYS A 90 5.37 -5.62 -25.44
N GLU A 91 6.36 -6.21 -24.76
CA GLU A 91 7.65 -6.60 -25.37
C GLU A 91 7.50 -7.73 -26.40
N ARG A 92 6.63 -8.71 -26.15
CA ARG A 92 6.36 -9.80 -27.11
C ARG A 92 5.63 -9.32 -28.37
N ILE A 93 4.68 -8.39 -28.23
CA ILE A 93 3.97 -7.80 -29.39
C ILE A 93 4.92 -6.92 -30.23
N LYS A 94 5.94 -6.32 -29.60
CA LYS A 94 6.96 -5.56 -30.33
C LYS A 94 7.87 -6.47 -31.17
N GLN A 95 8.21 -7.66 -30.67
CA GLN A 95 9.05 -8.62 -31.41
C GLN A 95 8.32 -9.29 -32.59
N THR A 96 6.99 -9.49 -32.49
CA THR A 96 6.21 -10.09 -33.59
C THR A 96 6.05 -9.14 -34.77
N ASN A 97 5.93 -7.83 -34.52
CA ASN A 97 5.73 -6.84 -35.58
C ASN A 97 7.01 -6.55 -36.40
N ASP A 98 8.19 -6.91 -35.88
CA ASP A 98 9.47 -6.75 -36.59
C ASP A 98 9.83 -7.98 -37.46
N THR A 99 9.09 -9.11 -37.33
CA THR A 99 9.42 -10.37 -38.04
C THR A 99 8.43 -10.71 -39.18
N GLU A 100 7.31 -10.00 -39.30
CA GLU A 100 6.31 -10.26 -40.36
C GLU A 100 6.52 -9.45 -41.65
N PHE A 101 7.54 -8.58 -41.74
CA PHE A 101 7.81 -7.79 -42.95
C PHE A 101 8.95 -8.31 -43.84
N SER A 102 9.46 -9.52 -43.61
CA SER A 102 10.55 -10.07 -44.44
C SER A 102 10.29 -11.43 -45.10
N ASN A 103 9.08 -11.99 -45.07
CA ASN A 103 8.80 -13.31 -45.66
C ASN A 103 7.56 -13.34 -46.58
N ILE A 104 7.39 -12.32 -47.42
CA ILE A 104 6.56 -12.41 -48.63
C ILE A 104 7.50 -12.42 -49.83
N LEU A 105 7.95 -13.62 -50.24
CA LEU A 105 8.34 -14.00 -51.61
C LEU A 105 8.84 -15.46 -51.63
N GLY A 106 8.15 -16.34 -52.37
CA GLY A 106 8.80 -17.50 -53.00
C GLY A 106 8.26 -18.90 -52.69
N ASN A 107 7.31 -19.34 -53.53
CA ASN A 107 7.22 -20.65 -54.19
C ASN A 107 7.03 -21.98 -53.42
N SER A 108 5.80 -22.51 -53.53
CA SER A 108 5.41 -23.70 -54.32
C SER A 108 6.29 -24.97 -54.25
N LYS A 109 5.75 -26.08 -53.69
CA LYS A 109 5.30 -27.29 -54.42
C LYS A 109 5.23 -28.57 -53.55
N ASP A 110 4.13 -29.31 -53.76
CA ASP A 110 3.92 -30.77 -53.80
C ASP A 110 4.11 -31.69 -52.56
N GLY A 111 3.01 -32.42 -52.22
CA GLY A 111 3.03 -33.90 -52.24
C GLY A 111 2.80 -34.73 -50.94
N ALA A 112 1.79 -35.62 -50.98
CA ALA A 112 1.60 -36.93 -50.28
C ALA A 112 1.49 -36.95 -48.72
N ILE A 113 0.36 -37.28 -48.05
CA ILE A 113 -0.47 -38.52 -47.85
C ILE A 113 0.23 -39.70 -47.13
N GLU A 114 -0.48 -40.21 -46.09
CA GLU A 114 -0.44 -41.55 -45.43
C GLU A 114 0.57 -41.78 -44.30
N SER A 115 0.37 -42.64 -43.29
CA SER A 115 -0.79 -43.26 -42.61
C SER A 115 -0.25 -44.03 -41.38
N ASN A 116 -1.10 -44.24 -40.37
CA ASN A 116 -1.19 -45.38 -39.42
C ASN A 116 0.00 -45.88 -38.57
N GLY A 117 -0.30 -46.24 -37.31
CA GLY A 117 0.36 -47.38 -36.65
C GLY A 117 0.73 -47.24 -35.16
N ASN A 118 -0.27 -47.39 -34.29
CA ASN A 118 -0.29 -48.19 -33.04
C ASN A 118 0.88 -49.22 -32.92
N ILE A 119 1.51 -49.63 -31.80
CA ILE A 119 1.09 -50.13 -30.48
C ILE A 119 2.37 -50.30 -29.63
N ASN A 120 2.34 -50.09 -28.30
CA ASN A 120 2.75 -51.08 -27.26
C ASN A 120 3.00 -50.45 -25.88
N LYS A 121 2.07 -50.76 -24.99
CA LYS A 121 2.22 -50.74 -23.54
C LYS A 121 3.21 -51.84 -23.14
N THR A 122 4.24 -51.48 -22.37
CA THR A 122 4.62 -52.08 -21.08
C THR A 122 5.92 -51.42 -20.64
N GLU A 123 6.13 -51.27 -19.33
CA GLU A 123 7.36 -50.80 -18.62
C GLU A 123 7.43 -49.34 -18.11
N ALA A 124 6.51 -48.44 -18.43
CA ALA A 124 6.54 -47.05 -17.91
C ALA A 124 5.73 -46.79 -16.62
N GLU A 125 5.51 -47.81 -15.78
CA GLU A 125 4.73 -47.69 -14.53
C GLU A 125 5.56 -47.70 -13.23
N LYS A 126 6.89 -47.86 -13.31
CA LYS A 126 7.78 -47.72 -12.15
C LYS A 126 8.48 -46.36 -12.04
N SER A 127 8.42 -45.51 -13.07
CA SER A 127 8.96 -44.15 -13.08
C SER A 127 7.96 -43.06 -12.66
N LYS A 128 6.66 -43.39 -12.48
CA LYS A 128 5.64 -42.43 -12.04
C LYS A 128 5.62 -42.13 -10.54
N LYS A 129 6.08 -43.06 -9.68
CA LYS A 129 6.03 -42.88 -8.22
C LYS A 129 7.16 -42.02 -7.63
N GLU A 130 8.24 -41.78 -8.35
CA GLU A 130 9.32 -40.87 -7.92
C GLU A 130 9.11 -39.42 -8.37
N GLU A 131 8.34 -39.22 -9.45
CA GLU A 131 8.03 -37.87 -9.95
C GLU A 131 6.92 -37.19 -9.15
N ASP A 132 5.99 -37.97 -8.58
CA ASP A 132 4.89 -37.45 -7.77
C ASP A 132 5.37 -36.99 -6.38
N ASN A 133 6.46 -37.57 -5.85
CA ASN A 133 7.05 -37.14 -4.58
C ASN A 133 7.91 -35.87 -4.69
N LYS A 134 8.42 -35.52 -5.89
CA LYS A 134 9.03 -34.21 -6.14
C LYS A 134 8.00 -33.10 -6.38
N LYS A 135 6.76 -33.44 -6.74
CA LYS A 135 5.63 -32.49 -6.88
C LYS A 135 4.99 -32.11 -5.53
N ALA A 136 5.23 -32.88 -4.46
CA ALA A 136 4.72 -32.61 -3.12
C ALA A 136 5.53 -31.57 -2.31
N LEU A 137 6.76 -31.23 -2.74
CA LEU A 137 7.39 -29.95 -2.40
C LEU A 137 6.71 -28.86 -3.24
N LYS A 138 5.44 -28.59 -2.91
CA LYS A 138 4.73 -27.39 -3.36
C LYS A 138 5.69 -26.23 -3.19
N LYS A 139 6.16 -25.68 -4.32
CA LYS A 139 6.75 -24.34 -4.40
C LYS A 139 5.71 -23.40 -3.79
N VAL A 140 5.76 -23.23 -2.46
CA VAL A 140 5.18 -22.08 -1.78
C VAL A 140 5.91 -20.92 -2.42
N LYS A 141 5.28 -20.29 -3.41
CA LYS A 141 5.78 -19.09 -4.06
C LYS A 141 6.01 -18.09 -2.94
N ARG A 142 7.28 -17.94 -2.52
CA ARG A 142 7.69 -16.92 -1.56
C ARG A 142 7.14 -15.61 -2.10
N ARG A 143 6.21 -15.01 -1.36
CA ARG A 143 5.68 -13.69 -1.69
C ARG A 143 6.90 -12.78 -1.78
N ASP A 144 7.03 -12.06 -2.89
CA ASP A 144 8.09 -11.07 -3.06
C ASP A 144 7.91 -10.05 -1.92
N LYS A 145 8.79 -10.12 -0.91
CA LYS A 145 8.62 -9.45 0.39
C LYS A 145 9.01 -7.97 0.31
N SER A 146 8.73 -7.32 -0.82
CA SER A 146 8.96 -5.89 -0.97
C SER A 146 7.91 -5.12 -0.17
N VAL A 147 8.36 -4.12 0.58
CA VAL A 147 7.48 -3.16 1.27
C VAL A 147 6.57 -2.46 0.23
N PRO A 148 5.27 -2.30 0.50
CA PRO A 148 4.30 -1.73 -0.45
C PRO A 148 4.31 -0.19 -0.53
N LEU A 149 5.33 0.46 0.04
CA LEU A 149 5.44 1.92 0.17
C LEU A 149 6.87 2.36 -0.14
N THR A 150 7.02 3.55 -0.72
CA THR A 150 8.30 4.25 -0.85
C THR A 150 8.44 5.37 0.19
N ASN A 151 9.63 5.97 0.29
CA ASN A 151 9.81 7.15 1.15
C ASN A 151 8.97 8.33 0.64
N GLU A 152 8.79 8.49 -0.67
CA GLU A 152 7.96 9.56 -1.22
C GLU A 152 6.49 9.40 -0.80
N ASP A 153 5.95 8.18 -0.85
CA ASP A 153 4.58 7.89 -0.39
C ASP A 153 4.39 8.30 1.08
N ILE A 154 5.38 7.98 1.93
CA ILE A 154 5.35 8.37 3.34
C ILE A 154 5.40 9.89 3.47
N TYR A 155 6.27 10.59 2.73
CA TYR A 155 6.32 12.04 2.79
C TYR A 155 4.98 12.67 2.41
N ASP A 156 4.32 12.20 1.35
CA ASP A 156 2.99 12.71 0.98
C ASP A 156 1.95 12.46 2.08
N ILE A 157 1.99 11.32 2.76
CA ILE A 157 1.14 11.05 3.92
C ILE A 157 1.43 12.06 5.04
N LEU A 158 2.71 12.28 5.35
CA LEU A 158 3.13 13.20 6.41
C LEU A 158 2.75 14.65 6.10
N GLN A 159 2.76 15.09 4.84
CA GLN A 159 2.27 16.43 4.46
C GLN A 159 0.82 16.66 4.91
N VAL A 160 0.00 15.60 4.92
CA VAL A 160 -1.41 15.69 5.31
C VAL A 160 -1.56 15.54 6.82
N LEU A 161 -0.86 14.57 7.42
CA LEU A 161 -1.00 14.25 8.84
C LEU A 161 -0.48 15.37 9.76
N LEU A 162 0.48 16.17 9.32
CA LEU A 162 1.08 17.19 10.18
C LEU A 162 0.36 18.55 10.19
N ILE A 163 -0.65 18.72 9.33
CA ILE A 163 -1.32 20.01 9.13
C ILE A 163 -2.56 20.11 10.03
N LYS A 164 -2.59 21.10 10.93
CA LYS A 164 -3.64 21.32 11.95
C LYS A 164 -5.03 21.51 11.35
N LYS A 165 -5.17 22.17 10.20
CA LYS A 165 -6.48 22.39 9.54
C LYS A 165 -7.17 21.08 9.12
N ASN A 166 -6.41 20.00 8.93
CA ASN A 166 -6.95 18.70 8.51
C ASN A 166 -7.60 17.93 9.67
N TYR A 167 -7.49 18.39 10.91
CA TYR A 167 -7.97 17.68 12.10
C TYR A 167 -9.43 18.02 12.43
N PRO A 168 -10.25 17.05 12.87
CA PRO A 168 -9.93 15.64 13.12
C PRO A 168 -9.76 14.79 11.84
N ILE A 169 -8.82 13.85 11.87
CA ILE A 169 -8.37 13.08 10.71
C ILE A 169 -8.41 11.58 10.98
N TYR A 170 -8.82 10.80 9.97
CA TYR A 170 -8.83 9.34 10.01
C TYR A 170 -7.99 8.76 8.85
N ILE A 171 -6.96 7.98 9.16
CA ILE A 171 -6.11 7.30 8.17
C ILE A 171 -6.42 5.81 8.10
N HIS A 172 -6.55 5.27 6.89
CA HIS A 172 -6.80 3.83 6.71
C HIS A 172 -6.16 3.28 5.44
N CYS A 173 -5.91 1.98 5.45
CA CYS A 173 -5.76 1.17 4.24
C CYS A 173 -6.93 0.19 4.14
N SER A 174 -6.82 -0.89 3.36
CA SER A 174 -7.92 -1.85 3.21
C SER A 174 -8.29 -2.53 4.55
N ASN A 175 -7.30 -3.04 5.29
CA ASN A 175 -7.51 -3.76 6.55
C ASN A 175 -7.01 -3.00 7.80
N GLY A 176 -6.34 -1.86 7.62
CA GLY A 176 -5.78 -1.08 8.71
C GLY A 176 -4.56 -1.73 9.37
N GLU A 177 -3.90 -2.69 8.71
CA GLU A 177 -2.74 -3.40 9.23
C GLU A 177 -1.45 -2.83 8.63
N LEU A 178 -0.88 -3.46 7.60
CA LEU A 178 0.49 -3.21 7.15
C LEU A 178 0.77 -1.76 6.73
N ILE A 179 0.07 -1.26 5.71
CA ILE A 179 0.34 0.06 5.10
C ILE A 179 0.15 1.17 6.12
N THR A 180 -0.98 1.17 6.84
CA THR A 180 -1.25 2.13 7.91
C THR A 180 -0.22 2.03 9.04
N SER A 181 0.19 0.82 9.44
CA SER A 181 1.18 0.66 10.51
C SER A 181 2.57 1.13 10.12
N ILE A 182 2.99 0.93 8.86
CA ILE A 182 4.26 1.50 8.36
C ILE A 182 4.18 3.04 8.39
N ALA A 183 3.09 3.62 7.90
CA ALA A 183 2.92 5.08 7.90
C ALA A 183 2.95 5.67 9.32
N ILE A 184 2.25 5.03 10.27
CA ILE A 184 2.29 5.45 11.68
C ILE A 184 3.68 5.24 12.29
N ALA A 185 4.37 4.14 12.00
CA ALA A 185 5.73 3.90 12.48
C ALA A 185 6.71 4.98 11.99
N CYS A 186 6.62 5.39 10.72
CA CYS A 186 7.40 6.51 10.17
C CYS A 186 7.03 7.84 10.83
N LEU A 187 5.75 8.09 11.12
CA LEU A 187 5.31 9.25 11.90
C LEU A 187 5.90 9.25 13.32
N ARG A 188 5.91 8.11 14.01
CA ARG A 188 6.53 7.96 15.33
C ARG A 188 8.03 8.19 15.30
N LYS A 189 8.71 7.68 14.27
CA LYS A 189 10.13 7.92 14.06
C LYS A 189 10.45 9.40 13.88
N MET A 190 9.62 10.10 13.11
CA MET A 190 9.70 11.55 12.94
C MET A 190 9.36 12.32 14.24
N SER A 191 8.58 11.70 15.13
CA SER A 191 8.32 12.20 16.49
C SER A 191 9.40 11.78 17.51
N TYR A 192 10.54 11.24 17.04
CA TYR A 192 11.68 10.80 17.85
C TYR A 192 11.36 9.70 18.87
N TRP A 193 10.40 8.82 18.57
CA TRP A 193 10.15 7.65 19.40
C TRP A 193 11.31 6.66 19.32
N SER A 194 11.54 5.91 20.40
CA SER A 194 12.51 4.80 20.39
C SER A 194 12.04 3.69 19.45
N SER A 195 12.98 2.99 18.79
CA SER A 195 12.65 1.86 17.93
C SER A 195 11.83 0.78 18.65
N VAL A 196 12.10 0.55 19.94
CA VAL A 196 11.35 -0.41 20.77
C VAL A 196 9.87 0.00 20.86
N SER A 197 9.59 1.26 21.19
CA SER A 197 8.22 1.78 21.28
C SER A 197 7.51 1.73 19.93
N ILE A 198 8.21 2.07 18.85
CA ILE A 198 7.68 2.02 17.48
C ILE A 198 7.25 0.60 17.13
N PHE A 199 8.11 -0.39 17.37
CA PHE A 199 7.81 -1.78 17.02
C PHE A 199 6.75 -2.42 17.93
N ASN A 200 6.67 -2.02 19.20
CA ASN A 200 5.59 -2.47 20.07
C ASN A 200 4.23 -2.00 19.56
N GLU A 201 4.10 -0.72 19.18
CA GLU A 201 2.87 -0.20 18.56
C GLU A 201 2.60 -0.90 17.21
N PHE A 202 3.62 -1.06 16.37
CA PHE A 202 3.47 -1.74 15.08
C PHE A 202 2.93 -3.16 15.22
N LEU A 203 3.48 -3.96 16.15
CA LEU A 203 3.09 -5.34 16.38
C LEU A 203 1.68 -5.45 16.96
N GLN A 204 1.22 -4.48 17.75
CA GLN A 204 -0.16 -4.45 18.24
C GLN A 204 -1.19 -4.45 17.08
N PHE A 205 -0.89 -3.77 15.98
CA PHE A 205 -1.82 -3.69 14.85
C PHE A 205 -1.55 -4.75 13.77
N SER A 206 -0.29 -4.95 13.39
CA SER A 206 0.11 -5.88 12.31
C SER A 206 0.22 -7.34 12.77
N GLY A 207 0.46 -7.58 14.06
CA GLY A 207 0.66 -8.91 14.65
C GLY A 207 2.03 -9.53 14.34
N ASN A 208 2.61 -9.24 13.18
CA ASN A 208 3.96 -9.64 12.80
C ASN A 208 4.66 -8.54 12.02
N ILE A 209 5.99 -8.62 11.98
CA ILE A 209 6.86 -7.76 11.18
C ILE A 209 7.90 -8.61 10.45
N ASN A 210 8.06 -8.36 9.16
CA ASN A 210 9.07 -9.01 8.34
C ASN A 210 10.38 -8.19 8.34
N VAL A 211 11.49 -8.82 7.93
CA VAL A 211 12.83 -8.17 7.92
C VAL A 211 12.87 -6.93 7.03
N HIS A 212 12.16 -6.92 5.90
CA HIS A 212 12.13 -5.77 4.98
C HIS A 212 11.30 -4.60 5.52
N GLU A 213 10.20 -4.87 6.22
CA GLU A 213 9.38 -3.86 6.90
C GLU A 213 10.15 -3.23 8.06
N ARG A 214 10.80 -4.06 8.89
CA ARG A 214 11.70 -3.60 9.96
C ARG A 214 12.79 -2.70 9.41
N LYS A 215 13.52 -3.20 8.40
CA LYS A 215 14.61 -2.47 7.75
C LYS A 215 14.12 -1.15 7.16
N PHE A 216 12.96 -1.15 6.49
CA PHE A 216 12.36 0.08 5.96
C PHE A 216 12.07 1.11 7.05
N ILE A 217 11.48 0.70 8.18
CA ILE A 217 11.20 1.61 9.30
C ILE A 217 12.51 2.13 9.91
N GLU A 218 13.50 1.27 10.12
CA GLU A 218 14.82 1.62 10.69
C GLU A 218 15.64 2.54 9.77
N GLU A 219 15.51 2.40 8.46
CA GLU A 219 16.24 3.20 7.45
C GLU A 219 15.45 4.41 6.95
N PHE A 220 14.16 4.54 7.30
CA PHE A 220 13.33 5.69 6.90
C PHE A 220 14.01 7.02 7.22
N ASN A 221 14.22 7.85 6.19
CA ASN A 221 14.95 9.10 6.30
C ASN A 221 14.01 10.26 6.71
N ALA A 222 13.77 10.42 8.00
CA ALA A 222 12.92 11.51 8.49
C ALA A 222 13.46 12.92 8.11
N ASN A 223 14.78 13.07 7.98
CA ASN A 223 15.41 14.35 7.62
C ASN A 223 15.23 14.72 6.14
N GLY A 224 14.89 13.76 5.29
CA GLY A 224 14.59 14.00 3.87
C GLY A 224 13.21 14.60 3.63
N PHE A 225 12.35 14.67 4.65
CA PHE A 225 11.02 15.26 4.53
C PHE A 225 11.11 16.78 4.41
N VAL A 226 10.60 17.30 3.29
CA VAL A 226 10.53 18.75 3.01
C VAL A 226 9.08 19.20 3.06
N PRO A 227 8.67 19.98 4.07
CA PRO A 227 7.30 20.46 4.17
C PRO A 227 6.85 21.35 3.03
N LYS A 228 5.67 21.07 2.44
CA LYS A 228 5.08 21.91 1.38
C LYS A 228 4.64 23.27 1.93
N ASP A 229 4.12 23.28 3.17
CA ASP A 229 3.79 24.49 3.89
C ASP A 229 5.00 24.96 4.71
N LYS A 230 5.37 26.23 4.53
CA LYS A 230 6.50 26.84 5.26
C LYS A 230 6.05 27.51 6.56
N ASN A 231 4.75 27.77 6.75
CA ASN A 231 4.25 28.41 7.95
C ASN A 231 4.18 27.40 9.10
N GLN A 232 4.94 27.66 10.17
CA GLN A 232 4.99 26.82 11.36
C GLN A 232 3.65 26.73 12.09
N GLU A 233 2.85 27.79 12.07
CA GLU A 233 1.57 27.86 12.80
C GLU A 233 0.50 26.92 12.25
N HIS A 234 0.67 26.48 10.99
CA HIS A 234 -0.22 25.54 10.35
C HIS A 234 0.03 24.08 10.78
N TYR A 235 1.14 23.82 11.47
CA TYR A 235 1.51 22.48 11.94
C TYR A 235 0.83 22.14 13.27
N VAL A 236 0.64 20.85 13.50
CA VAL A 236 0.15 20.30 14.76
C VAL A 236 1.12 20.57 15.92
N GLU A 237 0.57 20.90 17.10
CA GLU A 237 1.36 21.32 18.26
C GLU A 237 2.16 20.17 18.90
N TRP A 238 1.68 18.93 18.77
CA TRP A 238 2.33 17.75 19.33
C TRP A 238 3.61 17.33 18.59
N ILE A 239 3.94 18.01 17.48
CA ILE A 239 5.22 17.82 16.78
C ILE A 239 6.04 19.10 16.82
N THR A 240 7.26 19.01 17.35
CA THR A 240 8.20 20.14 17.34
C THR A 240 9.14 20.00 16.15
N ARG A 241 9.13 20.95 15.21
CA ARG A 241 10.21 21.05 14.21
C ARG A 241 11.45 21.56 14.93
N ARG A 242 12.38 20.67 15.24
CA ARG A 242 13.77 21.08 15.53
C ARG A 242 14.52 21.20 14.20
N GLU A 243 15.53 22.06 14.13
CA GLU A 243 16.31 22.32 12.90
C GLU A 243 16.61 21.03 12.13
N GLY A 244 16.24 20.97 10.85
CA GLY A 244 16.49 19.77 10.02
C GLY A 244 15.40 19.39 9.01
N TRP A 245 14.22 20.02 9.08
CA TRP A 245 13.11 19.76 8.16
C TRP A 245 13.24 20.67 6.94
N ALA A 246 14.38 20.55 6.25
CA ALA A 246 14.82 21.31 5.07
C ALA A 246 14.30 22.77 4.96
N GLY A 247 15.02 23.68 5.61
CA GLY A 247 15.06 25.15 5.43
C GLY A 247 16.45 25.65 5.87
N PRO A 248 17.01 26.71 5.27
CA PRO A 248 18.43 26.79 4.92
C PRO A 248 19.38 26.56 6.09
N ARG A 249 20.46 25.82 5.84
CA ARG A 249 21.64 25.78 6.70
C ARG A 249 22.17 27.20 6.89
N ARG A 250 21.75 27.86 7.95
CA ARG A 250 22.44 29.00 8.54
C ARG A 250 22.23 28.94 10.04
N LEU A 251 23.19 28.31 10.71
CA LEU A 251 23.57 28.70 12.06
C LEU A 251 23.82 30.21 12.03
N LYS A 252 22.84 31.00 12.48
CA LYS A 252 23.16 32.30 13.04
C LYS A 252 23.57 32.02 14.47
N PHE A 253 24.87 31.84 14.67
CA PHE A 253 25.46 32.13 15.95
C PHE A 253 25.09 33.58 16.27
N TYR A 254 24.21 33.78 17.24
CA TYR A 254 24.17 35.05 17.94
C TYR A 254 25.45 35.08 18.77
N SER A 255 26.45 35.79 18.27
CA SER A 255 27.57 36.22 19.09
C SER A 255 27.02 37.10 20.20
N VAL A 256 27.31 36.70 21.44
CA VAL A 256 27.13 37.49 22.66
C VAL A 256 27.94 38.78 22.58
#